data_AF-A0A7J6X0I0-F1
#
_entry.id   AF-A0A7J6X0I0-F1
#
_cell.length_a   1.000
_cell.length_b   1.000
_cell.length_c   1.000
_cell.angle_alpha   90.00
_cell.angle_beta   90.00
_cell.angle_gamma   90.00
#
_symmetry.space_group_name_H-M   'P 1'
#
loop_
_entity.id
_entity.type
_entity.pdbx_description
1 polymer ?
#
loop_
_entity_poly.entity_id
_entity_poly.type
_entity_poly.pdbx_seq_one_letter_code
_entity_poly.pdbx_strand_id
1 'polypeptide(L)'
;MKETSRRCSDKKCGAKLKDTVLDWEDALPPKEMNQAEKHCRMADVVLCLGTSLQITPACNLPLKCIRGGGKIVIVNLQVTAFM
;
A
#
# COMPACT_ATOMS: atom_id res chain seq x y z
N MET A 1 6.05 -11.20 -9.25
CA MET A 1 7.07 -11.89 -8.39
C MET A 1 8.17 -12.47 -9.26
N LYS A 2 9.30 -11.78 -9.32
CA LYS A 2 10.48 -12.18 -10.12
C LYS A 2 11.43 -12.99 -9.26
N GLU A 3 12.21 -13.86 -9.89
CA GLU A 3 13.29 -14.55 -9.19
C GLU A 3 14.38 -13.54 -8.81
N THR A 4 14.89 -13.66 -7.58
CA THR A 4 16.06 -12.92 -7.12
C THR A 4 17.34 -13.73 -7.34
N SER A 5 18.50 -13.10 -7.17
CA SER A 5 19.80 -13.78 -7.16
C SER A 5 20.05 -14.65 -5.91
N ARG A 6 19.16 -14.60 -4.91
CA ARG A 6 19.32 -15.28 -3.62
C ARG A 6 18.67 -16.67 -3.63
N ARG A 7 19.18 -17.55 -2.78
CA ARG A 7 18.62 -18.88 -2.52
C ARG A 7 18.17 -19.03 -1.08
N CYS A 8 17.24 -19.94 -0.84
CA CYS A 8 16.81 -20.33 0.49
C CYS A 8 18.02 -20.83 1.30
N SER A 9 18.17 -20.33 2.53
CA SER A 9 19.27 -20.69 3.43
C SER A 9 19.12 -22.08 4.03
N ASP A 10 17.92 -22.69 3.96
CA ASP A 10 17.73 -24.09 4.31
C ASP A 10 18.42 -24.98 3.26
N LYS A 11 19.44 -25.70 3.72
CA LYS A 11 20.24 -26.64 2.91
C LYS A 11 19.39 -27.75 2.27
N LYS A 12 18.25 -28.10 2.86
CA LYS A 12 17.32 -29.10 2.31
C LYS A 12 16.40 -28.52 1.22
N CYS A 13 16.29 -27.20 1.11
CA CYS A 13 15.46 -26.51 0.13
C CYS A 13 16.29 -25.96 -1.04
N GLY A 14 17.20 -25.02 -0.79
CA GLY A 14 18.09 -24.42 -1.80
C GLY A 14 17.41 -23.70 -2.99
N ALA A 15 16.08 -23.59 -2.98
CA ALA A 15 15.30 -22.97 -4.05
C ALA A 15 15.64 -21.48 -4.20
N LYS A 16 15.46 -20.93 -5.41
CA LYS A 16 15.62 -19.50 -5.65
C LYS A 16 14.52 -18.72 -4.93
N LEU A 17 14.89 -17.63 -4.26
CA LEU A 17 13.92 -16.74 -3.63
C LEU A 17 13.29 -15.85 -4.69
N LYS A 18 12.00 -15.56 -4.54
CA LYS A 18 11.30 -14.56 -5.34
C LYS A 18 11.12 -13.28 -4.52
N ASP A 19 11.10 -12.15 -5.20
CA ASP A 19 10.69 -10.90 -4.56
C ASP A 19 9.18 -10.88 -4.31
N THR A 20 8.80 -10.06 -3.34
CA THR A 20 7.40 -9.74 -3.01
C THR A 20 7.06 -8.30 -3.38
N VAL A 21 7.94 -7.64 -4.14
CA VAL A 21 7.71 -6.29 -4.65
C VAL A 21 6.76 -6.40 -5.82
N LEU A 22 5.77 -5.51 -5.86
CA LEU A 22 4.83 -5.41 -6.96
C LEU A 22 5.44 -4.53 -8.04
N ASP A 23 5.39 -5.02 -9.28
CA ASP A 23 5.67 -4.18 -10.44
C ASP A 23 4.46 -3.26 -10.72
N TRP A 24 4.65 -2.27 -11.60
CA TRP A 24 3.61 -1.27 -11.91
C TRP A 24 2.28 -1.87 -12.41
N GLU A 25 2.35 -3.02 -13.08
CA GLU A 25 1.20 -3.70 -13.67
C GLU A 25 0.61 -4.76 -12.73
N ASP A 26 1.27 -5.04 -11.60
CA ASP A 26 0.78 -6.03 -10.64
C ASP A 26 -0.41 -5.46 -9.86
N ALA A 27 -1.42 -6.30 -9.66
CA ALA A 27 -2.50 -5.98 -8.73
C ALA A 27 -1.99 -5.98 -7.28
N LEU A 28 -2.50 -5.05 -6.46
CA LEU A 28 -2.30 -5.12 -5.02
C LEU A 28 -2.94 -6.42 -4.48
N PRO A 29 -2.26 -7.13 -3.56
CA PRO A 29 -2.78 -8.38 -3.07
C PRO A 29 -4.11 -8.15 -2.29
N PRO A 30 -5.19 -8.89 -2.62
CA PRO A 30 -6.53 -8.56 -2.16
C PRO A 30 -6.71 -8.58 -0.65
N LYS A 31 -5.99 -9.46 0.05
CA LYS A 31 -6.11 -9.62 1.50
C LYS A 31 -5.68 -8.35 2.22
N GLU A 32 -4.52 -7.81 1.86
CA GLU A 32 -3.93 -6.59 2.41
C GLU A 32 -4.76 -5.37 1.99
N MET A 33 -5.19 -5.32 0.72
CA MET A 33 -6.02 -4.23 0.21
C MET A 33 -7.37 -4.15 0.93
N ASN A 34 -8.04 -5.28 1.15
CA ASN A 34 -9.33 -5.32 1.85
C ASN A 34 -9.21 -4.87 3.31
N GLN A 35 -8.14 -5.27 4.00
CA GLN A 35 -7.88 -4.81 5.36
C GLN A 35 -7.61 -3.30 5.39
N ALA A 36 -6.77 -2.79 4.49
CA ALA A 36 -6.47 -1.37 4.39
C ALA A 36 -7.74 -0.54 4.14
N GLU A 37 -8.61 -0.98 3.23
CA GLU A 37 -9.89 -0.32 2.97
C GLU A 37 -10.81 -0.35 4.18
N LYS A 38 -10.93 -1.50 4.87
CA LYS A 38 -11.72 -1.62 6.10
C LYS A 38 -11.25 -0.64 7.16
N HIS A 39 -9.95 -0.56 7.41
CA HIS A 39 -9.38 0.36 8.40
C HIS A 39 -9.63 1.82 8.01
N CYS A 40 -9.43 2.19 6.75
CA CYS A 40 -9.70 3.57 6.31
C CYS A 40 -11.18 3.93 6.44
N ARG A 41 -12.11 3.02 6.14
CA ARG A 41 -13.55 3.29 6.30
C ARG A 41 -13.97 3.53 7.75
N MET A 42 -13.30 2.91 8.72
CA MET A 42 -13.63 3.02 10.15
C MET A 42 -12.82 4.12 10.87
N ALA A 43 -11.83 4.71 10.21
CA ALA A 43 -10.92 5.64 10.85
C ALA A 43 -11.55 7.03 11.05
N ASP A 44 -11.46 7.57 12.27
CA ASP A 44 -11.79 8.97 12.55
C ASP A 44 -10.77 9.94 11.93
N VAL A 45 -9.52 9.49 11.78
CA VAL A 45 -8.42 10.23 11.16
C VAL A 45 -7.54 9.30 10.34
N VAL A 46 -7.21 9.69 9.11
CA VAL A 46 -6.18 9.06 8.27
C VAL A 46 -5.04 10.05 8.06
N LEU A 47 -3.82 9.63 8.36
CA LEU A 47 -2.61 10.43 8.23
C LEU A 47 -1.76 9.94 7.04
N CYS A 48 -1.65 10.75 6.01
CA CYS A 48 -0.80 10.50 4.85
C CYS A 48 0.56 11.16 5.05
N LEU A 49 1.61 10.36 5.25
CA LEU A 49 2.97 10.83 5.51
C LEU A 49 3.88 10.58 4.30
N GLY A 50 4.51 11.63 3.78
CA GLY A 50 5.57 11.51 2.77
C GLY A 50 5.13 10.80 1.48
N THR A 51 3.87 10.93 1.10
CA THR A 51 3.31 10.30 -0.11
C THR A 51 2.67 11.36 -1.01
N SER A 52 2.90 11.26 -2.33
CA SER A 52 2.27 12.13 -3.33
C SER A 52 0.80 11.80 -3.58
N LEU A 53 0.36 10.61 -3.14
CA LEU A 53 -0.97 10.04 -3.39
C LEU A 53 -1.35 9.97 -4.87
N GLN A 54 -0.42 9.64 -5.77
CA GLN A 54 -0.68 9.56 -7.21
C GLN A 54 -0.96 8.15 -7.73
N ILE A 55 -0.47 7.11 -7.02
CA ILE A 55 -0.53 5.73 -7.52
C ILE A 55 -1.85 5.06 -7.15
N THR A 56 -2.58 4.64 -8.18
CA THR A 56 -3.81 3.85 -8.05
C THR A 56 -3.43 2.38 -7.81
N PRO A 57 -4.16 1.64 -6.94
CA PRO A 57 -5.37 2.07 -6.22
C PRO A 57 -5.12 2.65 -4.82
N ALA A 58 -3.88 2.67 -4.34
CA ALA A 58 -3.55 3.07 -2.96
C ALA A 58 -3.97 4.51 -2.63
N CYS A 59 -3.86 5.44 -3.59
CA CYS A 59 -4.25 6.84 -3.42
C CYS A 59 -5.73 7.04 -3.03
N ASN A 60 -6.60 6.08 -3.30
CA ASN A 60 -8.02 6.16 -2.99
C ASN A 60 -8.37 5.71 -1.57
N LEU A 61 -7.44 5.06 -0.86
CA LEU A 61 -7.68 4.52 0.49
C LEU A 61 -7.98 5.62 1.52
N PRO A 62 -7.20 6.73 1.62
CA PRO A 62 -7.48 7.78 2.59
C PRO A 62 -8.88 8.40 2.44
N LEU A 63 -9.37 8.53 1.20
CA LEU A 63 -10.70 9.06 0.90
C LEU A 63 -11.85 8.24 1.50
N LYS A 64 -11.60 6.98 1.84
CA LYS A 64 -12.62 6.07 2.37
C LYS A 64 -13.09 6.49 3.77
N CYS A 65 -12.28 7.21 4.54
CA CYS A 65 -12.68 7.68 5.88
C CYS A 65 -13.72 8.79 5.83
N ILE A 66 -13.72 9.62 4.77
CA ILE A 66 -14.60 10.79 4.65
C ILE A 66 -16.07 10.38 4.70
N ARG A 67 -16.44 9.26 4.06
CA ARG A 67 -17.83 8.76 4.09
C ARG A 67 -18.29 8.36 5.48
N GLY A 68 -17.36 7.99 6.37
CA GLY A 68 -17.63 7.68 7.78
C GLY A 68 -17.57 8.89 8.71
N GLY A 69 -17.38 10.11 8.18
CA GLY A 69 -17.17 11.32 8.98
C GLY A 69 -15.72 11.51 9.45
N GLY A 70 -14.80 10.65 9.03
CA GLY A 70 -13.39 10.76 9.33
C GLY A 70 -12.71 11.91 8.59
N LYS A 71 -11.54 12.29 9.07
CA LYS A 71 -10.71 13.37 8.51
C LYS A 71 -9.45 12.82 7.86
N ILE A 72 -8.93 13.56 6.88
CA ILE A 72 -7.63 13.27 6.26
C ILE A 72 -6.66 14.38 6.66
N VAL A 73 -5.47 13.98 7.10
CA VAL A 73 -4.34 14.88 7.36
C VAL A 73 -3.20 14.47 6.44
N ILE A 74 -2.64 15.43 5.70
CA ILE A 74 -1.54 15.18 4.77
C ILE A 74 -0.32 15.95 5.26
N VAL A 75 0.79 15.23 5.45
CA VAL A 75 2.09 15.81 5.80
C VAL A 75 3.06 15.39 4.72
N ASN A 76 3.32 16.30 3.79
CA ASN A 76 4.21 16.09 2.66
C ASN A 76 4.95 17.38 2.31
N LEU A 77 6.18 17.27 1.80
CA LEU A 77 6.99 18.44 1.38
C LEU A 77 6.52 19.06 0.06
N GLN A 78 5.55 18.43 -0.60
CA GLN A 78 4.97 18.84 -1.88
C GLN A 78 3.46 18.73 -1.81
N VAL A 79 2.77 19.56 -2.60
CA VAL A 79 1.32 19.49 -2.77
C VAL A 79 0.94 18.14 -3.37
N THR A 80 -0.10 17.52 -2.81
CA THR A 80 -0.67 16.25 -3.30
C THR A 80 -1.96 16.54 -4.05
N ALA A 81 -2.33 15.70 -5.02
CA ALA A 81 -3.48 15.93 -5.92
C ALA A 81 -4.86 16.06 -5.23
N PHE A 82 -4.96 15.77 -3.93
CA PHE A 82 -6.19 15.89 -3.14
C PHE A 82 -6.32 17.20 -2.37
N MET A 83 -5.40 18.15 -2.56
CA MET A 83 -5.37 19.47 -1.92
C MET A 83 -5.25 20.59 -2.94
#